data_AF-A0A949KPP9-F1
#
_entry.id   AF-A0A949KPP9-F1
#
_cell.length_a   1.000
_cell.length_b   1.000
_cell.length_c   1.000
_cell.angle_alpha   90.00
_cell.angle_beta   90.00
_cell.angle_gamma   90.00
#
_symmetry.space_group_name_H-M   'P 1'
#
loop_
_entity.id
_entity.type
_entity.pdbx_description
1 polymer ?
#
loop_
_entity_poly.entity_id
_entity_poly.type
_entity_poly.pdbx_seq_one_letter_code
_entity_poly.pdbx_strand_id
1 'polypeptide(L)'
;MAAQISQTLELPRRVFARHCPHLCPSCSRPCCVRISRRGLLDTADLILMAVLAPQGVPFPTARLQACPFLGEAGCELPWLARPYACLHYVCGHLKRVMPAEELARVEAALAEVGDLRSQMVGAYTQGRSAK
;
A
#
# COMPACT_ATOMS: atom_id res chain seq x y z
N MET A 1 3.28 -14.12 -11.73
CA MET A 1 3.62 -13.21 -10.61
C MET A 1 2.66 -12.02 -10.50
N ALA A 2 2.60 -11.10 -11.46
CA ALA A 2 1.74 -9.91 -11.35
C ALA A 2 0.24 -10.21 -11.15
N ALA A 3 -0.34 -11.12 -11.94
CA ALA A 3 -1.74 -11.54 -11.80
C ALA A 3 -2.02 -12.16 -10.43
N GLN A 4 -1.11 -13.02 -9.94
CA GLN A 4 -1.21 -13.65 -8.62
C GLN A 4 -1.13 -12.59 -7.51
N ILE A 5 -0.18 -11.65 -7.58
CA ILE A 5 -0.12 -10.52 -6.63
C ILE A 5 -1.45 -9.77 -6.59
N SER A 6 -2.03 -9.47 -7.76
CA SER A 6 -3.30 -8.75 -7.82
C SER A 6 -4.45 -9.55 -7.18
N GLN A 7 -4.51 -10.86 -7.43
CA GLN A 7 -5.51 -11.76 -6.86
C GLN A 7 -5.34 -11.91 -5.34
N THR A 8 -4.12 -12.18 -4.86
CA THR A 8 -3.83 -12.31 -3.43
C THR A 8 -4.13 -11.01 -2.66
N LEU A 9 -3.99 -9.84 -3.31
CA LEU A 9 -4.33 -8.55 -2.73
C LEU A 9 -5.84 -8.24 -2.67
N GLU A 10 -6.73 -9.03 -3.29
CA GLU A 10 -8.17 -8.76 -3.26
C GLU A 10 -8.74 -8.76 -1.84
N LEU A 11 -8.36 -9.75 -1.02
CA LEU A 11 -8.80 -9.84 0.38
C LEU A 11 -8.28 -8.64 1.20
N PRO A 12 -6.97 -8.37 1.28
CA PRO A 12 -6.45 -7.18 1.97
C PRO A 12 -7.11 -5.87 1.52
N ARG A 13 -7.27 -5.66 0.20
CA ARG A 13 -7.92 -4.45 -0.34
C ARG A 13 -9.36 -4.31 0.14
N ARG A 14 -10.16 -5.37 0.06
CA ARG A 14 -11.56 -5.35 0.52
C ARG A 14 -11.65 -5.07 2.02
N VAL A 15 -10.84 -5.75 2.82
CA VAL A 15 -10.86 -5.61 4.28
C VAL A 15 -10.40 -4.21 4.69
N PHE A 16 -9.32 -3.71 4.10
CA PHE A 16 -8.84 -2.37 4.41
C PHE A 16 -9.82 -1.30 3.92
N ALA A 17 -10.49 -1.51 2.76
CA ALA A 17 -11.54 -0.63 2.26
C ALA A 17 -12.72 -0.49 3.21
N ARG A 18 -13.07 -1.58 3.92
CA ARG A 18 -14.14 -1.57 4.91
C ARG A 18 -13.76 -0.82 6.18
N HIS A 19 -12.52 -0.93 6.66
CA HIS A 19 -12.13 -0.40 7.97
C HIS A 19 -11.42 0.95 7.95
N CYS A 20 -10.52 1.18 6.98
CA CYS A 20 -9.69 2.38 6.96
C CYS A 20 -10.46 3.71 6.90
N PRO A 21 -11.58 3.86 6.16
CA PRO A 21 -12.33 5.12 6.15
C PRO A 21 -12.83 5.57 7.53
N HIS A 22 -13.08 4.63 8.45
CA HIS A 22 -13.56 4.93 9.79
C HIS A 22 -12.42 5.01 10.83
N LEU A 23 -11.28 4.37 10.55
CA LEU A 23 -10.14 4.32 11.48
C LEU A 23 -9.10 5.41 11.24
N CYS A 24 -8.78 5.67 9.97
CA CYS A 24 -7.68 6.56 9.59
C CYS A 24 -7.92 8.03 9.96
N PRO A 25 -9.13 8.61 9.80
CA PRO A 25 -9.37 10.02 10.12
C PRO A 25 -9.19 10.35 11.60
N SER A 26 -9.55 9.41 12.48
CA SER A 26 -9.41 9.56 13.94
C SER A 26 -8.09 9.00 14.48
N CYS A 27 -7.18 8.56 13.60
CA CYS A 27 -5.90 8.03 14.03
C CYS A 27 -4.98 9.19 14.42
N SER A 28 -4.50 9.23 15.67
CA SER A 28 -3.54 10.24 16.13
C SER A 28 -2.15 10.11 15.50
N ARG A 29 -1.84 8.94 14.89
CA ARG A 29 -0.54 8.62 14.28
C ARG A 29 -0.70 7.76 13.02
N PRO A 30 -1.32 8.28 11.94
CA PRO A 30 -1.57 7.48 10.74
C PRO A 30 -0.26 7.06 10.08
N CYS A 31 -0.23 5.89 9.44
CA CYS A 31 0.97 5.40 8.74
C CYS A 31 1.48 6.40 7.69
N CYS A 32 0.56 7.15 7.10
CA CYS A 32 0.78 8.24 6.16
C CYS A 32 1.72 9.35 6.68
N VAL A 33 1.76 9.64 7.99
CA VAL A 33 2.71 10.64 8.56
C VAL A 33 4.06 10.04 8.94
N ARG A 34 4.15 8.71 9.09
CA ARG A 34 5.35 8.04 9.61
C ARG A 34 6.26 7.50 8.51
N ILE A 35 5.67 7.04 7.41
CA ILE A 35 6.43 6.39 6.32
C ILE A 35 7.01 7.43 5.32
N SER A 36 6.76 8.72 5.53
CA SER A 36 7.14 9.82 4.61
C SER A 36 8.62 10.18 4.57
N ARG A 37 9.48 9.74 5.51
CA ARG A 37 10.86 10.28 5.53
C ARG A 37 11.74 9.83 4.36
N ARG A 38 11.56 8.64 3.77
CA ARG A 38 12.40 8.12 2.65
C ARG A 38 11.78 7.05 1.71
N GLY A 39 10.50 6.68 1.78
CA GLY A 39 10.08 5.52 0.95
C GLY A 39 8.64 5.00 1.08
N LEU A 40 7.63 5.87 1.17
CA LEU A 40 6.24 5.41 1.04
C LEU A 40 5.91 5.01 -0.42
N LEU A 41 6.44 5.75 -1.39
CA LEU A 41 6.17 5.54 -2.80
C LEU A 41 7.50 5.41 -3.51
N ASP A 42 7.76 4.27 -4.11
CA ASP A 42 8.87 4.14 -5.05
C ASP A 42 8.45 4.58 -6.46
N THR A 43 9.41 4.63 -7.39
CA THR A 43 9.12 5.03 -8.78
C THR A 43 8.07 4.13 -9.44
N ALA A 44 8.01 2.85 -9.10
CA ALA A 44 7.03 1.93 -9.66
C ALA A 44 5.62 2.22 -9.11
N ASP A 45 5.50 2.53 -7.82
CA ASP A 45 4.24 2.97 -7.23
C ASP A 45 3.72 4.25 -7.93
N LEU A 46 4.60 5.23 -8.19
CA LEU A 46 4.22 6.47 -8.87
C LEU A 46 3.73 6.25 -10.30
N ILE A 47 4.40 5.40 -11.06
CA ILE A 47 3.98 5.05 -12.42
C ILE A 47 2.60 4.36 -12.40
N LEU A 48 2.41 3.39 -11.51
CA LEU A 48 1.13 2.69 -11.39
C LEU A 48 0.02 3.63 -10.95
N MET A 49 0.29 4.54 -10.02
CA MET A 49 -0.66 5.56 -9.58
C MET A 49 -1.06 6.50 -10.71
N ALA A 50 -0.10 6.96 -11.53
CA ALA A 50 -0.38 7.81 -12.68
C ALA A 50 -1.27 7.09 -13.72
N VAL A 51 -1.14 5.77 -13.87
CA VAL A 51 -1.98 4.95 -14.76
C VAL A 51 -3.38 4.73 -14.17
N LEU A 52 -3.48 4.41 -12.88
CA LEU A 52 -4.73 4.00 -12.22
C LEU A 52 -5.57 5.17 -11.69
N ALA A 53 -4.95 6.33 -11.49
CA ALA A 53 -5.60 7.56 -11.04
C ALA A 53 -5.00 8.75 -11.83
N PRO A 54 -5.34 8.92 -13.11
CA PRO A 54 -4.67 9.87 -14.01
C PRO A 54 -4.83 11.34 -13.60
N GLN A 55 -5.79 11.66 -12.72
CA GLN A 55 -6.02 13.02 -12.23
C GLN A 55 -5.53 13.15 -10.79
N GLY A 56 -4.70 14.17 -10.53
CA GLY A 56 -4.45 14.64 -9.16
C GLY A 56 -3.51 13.78 -8.33
N VAL A 57 -2.52 13.11 -8.92
CA VAL A 57 -1.43 12.45 -8.17
C VAL A 57 -0.35 13.48 -7.82
N PRO A 58 -0.30 14.05 -6.60
CA PRO A 58 0.81 14.88 -6.16
C PRO A 58 2.14 14.13 -6.28
N PHE A 59 3.13 14.80 -6.87
CA PHE A 59 4.50 14.30 -6.91
C PHE A 59 5.11 14.34 -5.51
N PRO A 60 5.60 13.21 -4.97
CA PRO A 60 6.28 13.25 -3.69
C PRO A 60 7.61 14.00 -3.83
N THR A 61 7.75 15.10 -3.09
CA THR A 61 9.03 15.84 -3.01
C THR A 61 9.81 15.41 -1.78
N ALA A 62 11.14 15.55 -1.81
CA ALA A 62 12.01 15.22 -0.67
C ALA A 62 11.70 15.98 0.63
N ARG A 63 10.86 17.02 0.58
CA ARG A 63 10.46 17.85 1.73
C ARG A 63 9.12 17.45 2.35
N LEU A 64 8.40 16.49 1.76
CA LEU A 64 7.11 16.06 2.29
C LEU A 64 7.26 15.48 3.69
N GLN A 65 6.58 16.10 4.65
CA GLN A 65 6.52 15.63 6.03
C GLN A 65 5.48 14.51 6.21
N ALA A 66 4.52 14.38 5.28
CA ALA A 66 3.44 13.40 5.31
C ALA A 66 3.06 12.95 3.89
N CYS A 67 2.30 11.85 3.79
CA CYS A 67 1.67 11.40 2.55
C CYS A 67 0.80 12.52 1.97
N PRO A 68 0.98 12.89 0.68
CA PRO A 68 0.25 14.00 0.09
C PRO A 68 -1.22 13.65 -0.25
N PHE A 69 -1.61 12.38 -0.09
CA PHE A 69 -2.98 11.88 -0.30
C PHE A 69 -3.78 11.77 1.00
N LEU A 70 -3.23 12.25 2.12
CA LEU A 70 -3.93 12.26 3.40
C LEU A 70 -4.75 13.56 3.49
N GLY A 71 -6.06 13.46 3.26
CA GLY A 71 -7.03 14.51 3.50
C GLY A 71 -7.63 14.42 4.91
N GLU A 72 -8.53 15.36 5.24
CA GLU A 72 -9.19 15.44 6.56
C GLU A 72 -10.03 14.19 6.87
N ALA A 73 -10.64 13.60 5.84
CA ALA A 73 -11.43 12.36 5.94
C ALA A 73 -10.61 11.09 5.65
N GLY A 74 -9.26 11.17 5.70
CA GLY A 74 -8.38 10.05 5.48
C GLY A 74 -7.79 10.02 4.06
N CYS A 75 -7.46 8.84 3.55
CA CYS A 75 -6.72 8.72 2.29
C CYS A 75 -7.63 8.92 1.06
N GLU A 76 -7.27 9.89 0.22
CA GLU A 76 -7.99 10.29 -1.00
C GLU A 76 -7.71 9.37 -2.20
N LEU A 77 -6.70 8.49 -2.13
CA LEU A 77 -6.42 7.55 -3.21
C LEU A 77 -7.51 6.48 -3.33
N PRO A 78 -8.01 6.22 -4.56
CA PRO A 78 -8.79 5.03 -4.86
C PRO A 78 -8.05 3.76 -4.44
N TRP A 79 -8.75 2.76 -3.91
CA TRP A 79 -8.13 1.55 -3.37
C TRP A 79 -7.25 0.79 -4.36
N LEU A 80 -7.64 0.79 -5.64
CA LEU A 80 -6.85 0.16 -6.70
C LEU A 80 -5.54 0.91 -6.98
N ALA A 81 -5.53 2.23 -6.77
CA ALA A 81 -4.36 3.09 -6.95
C ALA A 81 -3.49 3.18 -5.69
N ARG A 82 -3.84 2.51 -4.58
CA ARG A 82 -3.00 2.53 -3.38
C ARG A 82 -1.74 1.70 -3.60
N PRO A 83 -0.56 2.25 -3.28
CA PRO A 83 0.74 1.62 -3.52
C PRO A 83 0.93 0.35 -2.68
N TYR A 84 1.97 -0.42 -3.02
CA TYR A 84 2.32 -1.58 -2.19
C TYR A 84 2.63 -1.21 -0.74
N ALA A 85 3.19 -0.03 -0.49
CA ALA A 85 3.44 0.46 0.87
C ALA A 85 2.17 0.67 1.72
N CYS A 86 0.98 0.73 1.12
CA CYS A 86 -0.29 0.72 1.85
C CYS A 86 -0.82 -0.70 2.10
N LEU A 87 -0.23 -1.69 1.44
CA LEU A 87 -0.66 -3.08 1.38
C LEU A 87 0.50 -4.03 1.73
N HIS A 88 1.40 -3.64 2.64
CA HIS A 88 2.53 -4.48 3.07
C HIS A 88 2.48 -4.88 4.55
N TYR A 89 1.55 -4.35 5.35
CA TYR A 89 1.36 -4.75 6.74
C TYR A 89 -0.05 -4.41 7.28
N VAL A 90 -0.42 -5.06 8.40
CA VAL A 90 -1.62 -4.73 9.18
C VAL A 90 -1.25 -3.89 10.40
N CYS A 91 -1.79 -2.67 10.51
CA CYS A 91 -1.49 -1.78 11.64
C CYS A 91 -2.24 -2.19 12.92
N GLY A 92 -1.78 -1.74 14.08
CA GLY A 92 -2.38 -2.08 15.37
C GLY A 92 -3.85 -1.65 15.55
N HIS A 93 -4.33 -0.65 14.80
CA HIS A 93 -5.76 -0.30 14.80
C HIS A 93 -6.59 -1.32 14.01
N LEU A 94 -6.11 -1.75 12.85
CA LEU A 94 -6.75 -2.80 12.05
C LEU A 94 -6.79 -4.13 12.82
N LYS A 95 -5.67 -4.51 13.47
CA LYS A 95 -5.60 -5.72 14.30
C LYS A 95 -6.66 -5.76 15.41
N ARG A 96 -7.04 -4.61 15.96
CA ARG A 96 -8.02 -4.50 17.05
C ARG A 96 -9.47 -4.64 16.60
N VAL A 97 -9.78 -4.30 15.35
CA VAL A 97 -11.16 -4.35 14.83
C VAL A 97 -11.45 -5.56 13.96
N MET A 98 -10.41 -6.27 13.53
CA MET A 98 -10.53 -7.41 12.64
C MET A 98 -10.73 -8.70 13.44
N PRO A 99 -11.69 -9.57 13.06
CA PRO A 99 -11.80 -10.90 13.62
C PRO A 99 -10.49 -11.69 13.47
N ALA A 100 -10.15 -12.54 14.44
CA ALA A 100 -8.87 -13.25 14.46
C ALA A 100 -8.62 -14.08 13.19
N GLU A 101 -9.64 -14.76 12.67
CA GLU A 101 -9.55 -15.54 11.43
C GLU A 101 -9.27 -14.63 10.21
N GLU A 102 -9.98 -13.52 10.10
CA GLU A 102 -9.80 -12.57 8.99
C GLU A 102 -8.41 -11.90 9.06
N LEU A 103 -7.94 -11.58 10.27
CA LEU A 103 -6.60 -11.06 10.50
C LEU A 103 -5.52 -12.04 10.03
N ALA A 104 -5.61 -13.30 10.44
CA ALA A 104 -4.66 -14.33 10.04
C ALA A 104 -4.61 -14.48 8.51
N ARG A 105 -5.77 -14.48 7.84
CA ARG A 105 -5.86 -14.58 6.38
C ARG A 105 -5.28 -13.37 5.67
N VAL A 106 -5.53 -12.16 6.18
CA VAL A 106 -4.96 -10.93 5.63
C VAL A 106 -3.45 -10.92 5.81
N GLU A 107 -2.93 -11.24 7.00
CA GLU A 107 -1.49 -11.28 7.25
C GLU A 107 -0.79 -12.31 6.37
N ALA A 108 -1.37 -13.50 6.19
CA ALA A 108 -0.86 -14.52 5.27
C ALA A 108 -0.81 -14.02 3.81
N ALA A 109 -1.89 -13.39 3.34
CA ALA A 109 -1.95 -12.83 2.00
C ALA A 109 -0.90 -11.72 1.79
N LEU A 110 -0.69 -10.86 2.77
CA LEU A 110 0.32 -9.79 2.70
C LEU A 110 1.75 -10.35 2.68
N ALA A 111 2.02 -11.40 3.46
CA ALA A 111 3.31 -12.09 3.44
C ALA A 111 3.60 -12.72 2.07
N GLU A 112 2.63 -13.45 1.50
CA GLU A 112 2.75 -14.06 0.16
C GLU A 112 3.01 -12.99 -0.92
N VAL A 113 2.30 -11.86 -0.87
CA VAL A 113 2.53 -10.75 -1.80
C VAL A 113 3.94 -10.18 -1.66
N GLY A 114 4.47 -10.08 -0.45
CA GLY A 114 5.85 -9.65 -0.20
C GLY A 114 6.88 -10.55 -0.87
N ASP A 115 6.68 -11.86 -0.80
CA ASP A 115 7.54 -12.86 -1.45
C ASP A 115 7.42 -12.79 -2.98
N LEU A 116 6.20 -12.79 -3.50
CA LEU A 116 5.93 -12.69 -4.95
C LEU A 116 6.48 -11.40 -5.54
N ARG A 117 6.33 -10.27 -4.84
CA ARG A 117 6.89 -8.98 -5.27
C ARG A 117 8.42 -9.04 -5.30
N SER A 118 9.04 -9.62 -4.28
CA SER A 118 10.50 -9.74 -4.22
C SER A 118 11.04 -10.62 -5.36
N GLN A 119 10.39 -11.75 -5.64
CA GLN A 119 10.72 -12.62 -6.78
C GLN A 119 10.55 -11.88 -8.11
N MET A 120 9.45 -11.14 -8.27
CA MET A 120 9.18 -10.36 -9.47
C MET A 120 10.25 -9.27 -9.68
N VAL A 121 10.58 -8.49 -8.65
CA VAL A 121 11.65 -7.49 -8.70
C VAL A 121 12.98 -8.15 -9.07
N GLY A 122 13.32 -9.30 -8.48
CA GLY A 122 14.52 -10.05 -8.82
C GLY A 122 14.55 -10.45 -10.31
N ALA A 123 13.47 -11.02 -10.83
CA ALA A 123 13.38 -11.43 -12.23
C ALA A 123 13.55 -10.26 -13.22
N TYR A 124 13.00 -9.08 -12.91
CA TYR A 124 13.09 -7.90 -13.79
C TYR A 124 14.38 -7.09 -13.61
N THR A 125 15.08 -7.22 -12.47
CA THR A 125 16.34 -6.50 -12.23
C THR A 125 17.59 -7.33 -12.58
N GLN A 126 17.57 -8.64 -12.38
CA GLN A 126 18.70 -9.53 -12.73
C GLN A 126 18.94 -9.60 -14.24
N GLY A 127 17.89 -9.49 -15.07
CA GLY A 127 18.02 -9.36 -16.53
C GLY A 127 18.66 -8.05 -17.00
N ARG A 128 18.84 -7.05 -16.11
CA ARG A 128 19.54 -5.79 -16.42
C ARG A 128 21.02 -5.79 -16.00
N SER A 129 21.47 -6.79 -15.25
CA SER A 129 22.87 -6.87 -14.76
C SER A 129 23.80 -7.64 -15.70
N ALA A 130 23.33 -8.11 -16.86
CA ALA A 130 24.19 -8.63 -17.91
C ALA A 130 24.68 -7.49 -18.81
N LYS A 131 25.67 -6.73 -18.34
CA LYS A 131 26.61 -5.99 -19.19
C LYS A 131 28.00 -6.14 -18.63
#